data_AF-A0A5C6UV98-F1
#
_entry.id   AF-A0A5C6UV98-F1
#
_cell.length_a   1.000
_cell.length_b   1.000
_cell.length_c   1.000
_cell.angle_alpha   90.00
_cell.angle_beta   90.00
_cell.angle_gamma   90.00
#
_symmetry.space_group_name_H-M   'P 1'
#
loop_
_entity.id
_entity.type
_entity.pdbx_description
1 polymer ?
#
loop_
_entity_poly.entity_id
_entity_poly.type
_entity_poly.pdbx_seq_one_letter_code
_entity_poly.pdbx_strand_id
1 'polypeptide(L)'
;IALSTLRQLGLIITSLGLGLILITFFHLLTHAIFKSLLFICRGDVIHQNQGLQDLRFLGGSLKGRLFARTLINICNLALCGFPFLAGFYSKDAIIEIGYSSSYSLIFLYLIAFRVGLSGSYSMRLYY
;
A
#
# COMPACT_ATOMS: atom_id res chain seq x y z
N ILE A 1 -2.46 6.10 6.69
CA ILE A 1 -1.68 4.85 6.81
C ILE A 1 -2.55 3.70 7.32
N ALA A 2 -3.33 3.89 8.38
CA ALA A 2 -4.28 2.89 8.89
C ALA A 2 -5.36 2.50 7.86
N LEU A 3 -6.02 3.45 7.19
CA LEU A 3 -6.99 3.07 6.14
C LEU A 3 -6.36 2.25 5.00
N SER A 4 -5.09 2.48 4.70
CA SER A 4 -4.38 1.67 3.71
C SER A 4 -3.91 0.32 4.24
N THR A 5 -3.94 0.02 5.56
CA THR A 5 -3.80 -1.37 6.06
C THR A 5 -5.11 -2.11 5.89
N LEU A 6 -6.24 -1.49 6.26
CA LEU A 6 -7.58 -2.09 6.09
C LEU A 6 -7.83 -2.48 4.63
N ARG A 7 -7.47 -1.61 3.69
CA ARG A 7 -7.60 -1.91 2.25
C ARG A 7 -6.71 -3.07 1.80
N GLN A 8 -5.53 -3.28 2.37
CA GLN A 8 -4.64 -4.40 2.02
C GLN A 8 -5.05 -5.70 2.70
N LEU A 9 -5.58 -5.63 3.93
CA LEU A 9 -6.28 -6.75 4.58
C LEU A 9 -7.44 -7.25 3.71
N GLY A 10 -8.17 -6.34 3.06
CA GLY A 10 -9.13 -6.72 2.03
C GLY A 10 -8.51 -7.56 0.90
N LEU A 11 -7.26 -7.30 0.48
CA LEU A 11 -6.57 -8.13 -0.53
C LEU A 11 -6.33 -9.53 0.00
N ILE A 12 -5.81 -9.58 1.22
CA ILE A 12 -5.34 -10.80 1.87
C ILE A 12 -6.54 -11.74 2.06
N ILE A 13 -7.68 -11.19 2.49
CA ILE A 13 -8.92 -11.96 2.63
C ILE A 13 -9.44 -12.41 1.24
N THR A 14 -9.43 -11.52 0.23
CA THR A 14 -9.85 -11.90 -1.12
C THR A 14 -8.96 -12.99 -1.72
N SER A 15 -7.63 -12.94 -1.53
CA SER A 15 -6.71 -13.92 -2.06
C SER A 15 -6.79 -15.27 -1.34
N LEU A 16 -7.12 -15.28 -0.05
CA LEU A 16 -7.49 -16.50 0.67
C LEU A 16 -8.77 -17.12 0.10
N GLY A 17 -9.78 -16.30 -0.21
CA GLY A 17 -11.02 -16.76 -0.86
C GLY A 17 -10.80 -17.35 -2.26
N LEU A 18 -9.74 -16.91 -2.96
CA LEU A 18 -9.27 -17.47 -4.24
C LEU A 18 -8.44 -18.76 -4.07
N GLY A 19 -8.15 -19.21 -2.84
CA GLY A 19 -7.31 -20.37 -2.56
C GLY A 19 -5.80 -20.13 -2.69
N LEU A 20 -5.35 -18.89 -2.83
CA LEU A 20 -3.96 -18.51 -3.10
C LEU A 20 -3.12 -18.40 -1.83
N ILE A 21 -2.94 -19.49 -1.09
CA ILE A 21 -2.32 -19.49 0.25
C ILE A 21 -0.88 -18.96 0.23
N LEU A 22 -0.04 -19.48 -0.68
CA LEU A 22 1.38 -19.08 -0.78
C LEU A 22 1.54 -17.60 -1.16
N ILE A 23 0.77 -17.13 -2.14
CA ILE A 23 0.81 -15.73 -2.60
C ILE A 23 0.28 -14.79 -1.50
N THR A 24 -0.77 -15.20 -0.79
CA THR A 24 -1.31 -14.46 0.35
C THR A 24 -0.25 -14.30 1.44
N PHE A 25 0.45 -15.37 1.79
CA PHE A 25 1.50 -15.32 2.82
C PHE A 25 2.64 -14.38 2.40
N PHE A 26 3.10 -14.48 1.16
CA PHE A 26 4.10 -13.57 0.61
C PHE A 26 3.60 -12.10 0.62
N HIS A 27 2.34 -11.86 0.26
CA HIS A 27 1.74 -10.53 0.32
C HIS A 27 1.67 -9.99 1.77
N LEU A 28 1.29 -10.82 2.73
CA LEU A 28 1.22 -10.45 4.14
C LEU A 28 2.60 -10.01 4.65
N LEU A 29 3.65 -10.77 4.32
CA LEU A 29 5.01 -10.54 4.80
C LEU A 29 5.59 -9.24 4.20
N THR A 30 5.45 -9.06 2.88
CA THR A 30 5.86 -7.82 2.20
C THR A 30 5.07 -6.60 2.67
N HIS A 31 3.76 -6.74 2.87
CA HIS A 31 2.92 -5.70 3.44
C HIS A 31 3.37 -5.30 4.86
N ALA A 32 3.69 -6.27 5.72
CA ALA A 32 4.16 -6.00 7.07
C ALA A 32 5.45 -5.16 7.07
N ILE A 33 6.42 -5.49 6.20
CA ILE A 33 7.69 -4.77 6.07
C ILE A 33 7.46 -3.33 5.57
N PHE A 34 6.67 -3.14 4.51
CA PHE A 34 6.42 -1.78 3.99
C PHE A 34 5.63 -0.92 4.98
N LYS A 35 4.72 -1.53 5.73
CA LYS A 35 3.94 -0.81 6.76
C LYS A 35 4.80 -0.42 7.94
N SER A 36 5.62 -1.32 8.48
CA SER A 36 6.51 -0.99 9.59
C SER A 36 7.45 0.16 9.21
N LEU A 37 8.05 0.10 8.01
CA LEU A 37 8.92 1.16 7.51
C LEU A 37 8.20 2.51 7.35
N LEU A 38 6.95 2.51 6.85
CA LEU A 38 6.15 3.74 6.76
C LEU A 38 5.83 4.34 8.12
N PHE A 39 5.47 3.51 9.10
CA PHE A 39 5.16 3.99 10.45
C PHE A 39 6.42 4.54 11.15
N ILE A 40 7.58 3.91 10.97
CA ILE A 40 8.86 4.39 11.51
C ILE A 40 9.22 5.75 10.89
N CYS A 41 9.20 5.86 9.55
CA CYS A 41 9.53 7.12 8.87
C CYS A 41 8.54 8.23 9.24
N ARG A 42 7.25 7.91 9.37
CA ARG A 42 6.25 8.89 9.80
C ARG A 42 6.37 9.25 11.27
N GLY A 43 6.78 8.31 12.13
CA GLY A 43 7.12 8.57 13.53
C GLY A 43 8.25 9.58 13.66
N ASP A 44 9.34 9.41 12.90
CA ASP A 44 10.43 10.40 12.83
C ASP A 44 9.92 11.78 12.38
N VAL A 45 9.11 11.82 11.31
CA VAL A 45 8.50 13.06 10.80
C VAL A 45 7.67 13.78 11.88
N ILE A 46 6.85 13.04 12.63
CA ILE A 46 6.00 13.57 13.70
C ILE A 46 6.85 14.07 14.88
N HIS A 47 7.83 13.29 15.32
CA HIS A 47 8.67 13.61 16.47
C HIS A 47 9.39 14.95 16.29
N GLN A 48 10.02 15.12 15.14
CA GLN A 48 10.76 16.34 14.80
C GLN A 48 9.84 17.54 14.51
N ASN A 49 8.56 17.31 14.20
CA ASN A 49 7.56 18.39 14.10
C ASN A 49 6.78 18.58 15.40
N GLN A 50 7.37 18.21 16.54
CA GLN A 50 6.81 18.41 17.87
C GLN A 50 5.39 17.84 18.03
N GLY A 51 5.11 16.70 17.39
CA GLY A 51 3.81 16.03 17.47
C GLY A 51 2.79 16.45 16.41
N LEU A 52 3.12 17.37 15.49
CA LEU A 52 2.24 17.71 14.36
C LEU A 52 2.12 16.54 13.38
N GLN A 53 0.88 16.08 13.14
CA GLN A 53 0.58 14.92 12.28
C GLN A 53 -0.19 15.28 11.00
N ASP A 54 -0.84 16.44 10.99
CA ASP A 54 -1.73 16.83 9.90
C ASP A 54 -0.94 17.23 8.65
N LEU A 55 -1.14 16.45 7.57
CA LEU A 55 -0.44 16.60 6.29
C LEU A 55 -0.46 18.04 5.76
N ARG A 56 -1.53 18.80 6.04
CA ARG A 56 -1.69 20.19 5.60
C ARG A 56 -0.60 21.13 6.12
N PHE A 57 -0.09 20.87 7.33
CA PHE A 57 0.95 21.68 7.97
C PHE A 57 2.36 21.09 7.81
N LEU A 58 2.47 19.89 7.22
CA LEU A 58 3.71 19.13 7.11
C LEU A 58 4.47 19.32 5.78
N GLY A 59 3.89 20.01 4.80
CA GLY A 59 4.42 20.08 3.43
C GLY A 59 5.83 20.67 3.30
N GLY A 60 6.20 21.65 4.14
CA GLY A 60 7.54 22.26 4.14
C GLY A 60 8.60 21.44 4.88
N SER A 61 8.21 20.75 5.95
CA SER A 61 9.10 20.01 6.86
C SER A 61 9.81 18.82 6.20
N LEU A 62 9.20 18.24 5.16
CA LEU A 62 9.78 17.12 4.41
C LEU A 62 10.98 17.51 3.54
N LYS A 63 11.25 18.80 3.28
CA LYS A 63 12.41 19.24 2.48
C LYS A 63 13.75 18.99 3.17
N GLY A 64 13.79 19.07 4.51
CA GLY A 64 15.03 18.85 5.28
C GLY A 64 15.41 17.38 5.46
N ARG A 65 14.50 16.44 5.17
CA ARG A 65 14.67 15.00 5.45
C ARG A 65 14.47 14.15 4.20
N LEU A 66 15.42 14.30 3.28
CA LEU A 66 15.45 13.57 2.01
C LEU A 66 15.39 12.05 2.20
N PHE A 67 16.05 11.52 3.23
CA PHE A 67 16.08 10.08 3.53
C PHE A 67 14.70 9.53 3.91
N ALA A 68 14.03 10.10 4.93
CA ALA A 68 12.69 9.67 5.31
C ALA A 68 11.68 9.86 4.15
N ARG A 69 11.83 10.93 3.36
CA ARG A 69 10.96 11.21 2.21
C ARG A 69 11.12 10.18 1.09
N THR A 70 12.35 9.81 0.76
CA THR A 70 12.62 8.78 -0.26
C THR A 70 12.10 7.41 0.17
N LEU A 71 12.29 7.02 1.44
CA LEU A 71 11.75 5.78 1.98
C LEU A 71 10.22 5.75 1.98
N ILE A 72 9.57 6.83 2.40
CA ILE A 72 8.10 6.95 2.34
C ILE A 72 7.60 6.79 0.90
N ASN A 73 8.28 7.40 -0.08
CA ASN A 73 7.93 7.29 -1.50
C ASN A 73 8.12 5.87 -2.04
N ILE A 74 9.24 5.22 -1.74
CA ILE A 74 9.51 3.82 -2.13
C ILE A 74 8.43 2.90 -1.56
N CYS A 75 8.09 3.03 -0.28
CA CYS A 75 7.02 2.24 0.33
C CYS A 75 5.64 2.51 -0.29
N ASN A 76 5.33 3.77 -0.62
CA ASN A 76 4.05 4.11 -1.24
C ASN A 76 3.93 3.56 -2.67
N LEU A 77 5.03 3.53 -3.43
CA LEU A 77 5.10 2.89 -4.75
C LEU A 77 4.96 1.38 -4.62
N ALA A 78 5.65 0.75 -3.67
CA ALA A 78 5.54 -0.68 -3.41
C ALA A 78 4.11 -1.09 -3.02
N LEU A 79 3.43 -0.32 -2.16
CA LEU A 79 2.03 -0.56 -1.77
C LEU A 79 1.03 -0.33 -2.92
N CYS A 80 1.35 0.59 -3.83
CA CYS A 80 0.56 0.80 -5.04
C CYS A 80 0.68 -0.40 -5.99
N GLY A 81 1.81 -1.10 -5.98
CA GLY A 81 2.13 -2.18 -6.91
C GLY A 81 2.89 -1.67 -8.13
N PHE A 82 3.78 -0.69 -7.96
CA PHE A 82 4.66 -0.22 -9.04
C PHE A 82 5.57 -1.36 -9.52
N PRO A 83 5.83 -1.50 -10.83
CA PRO A 83 6.58 -2.62 -11.39
C PRO A 83 7.95 -2.81 -10.74
N PHE A 84 8.38 -4.07 -10.65
CA PHE A 84 9.65 -4.51 -10.05
C PHE A 84 9.82 -4.30 -8.54
N LEU A 85 8.81 -3.79 -7.83
CA LEU A 85 8.80 -3.78 -6.35
C LEU A 85 8.09 -5.03 -5.80
N ALA A 86 8.42 -5.45 -4.58
CA ALA A 86 7.87 -6.69 -4.00
C ALA A 86 6.32 -6.71 -3.93
N GLY A 87 5.69 -5.54 -3.80
CA GLY A 87 4.24 -5.42 -3.81
C GLY A 87 3.60 -5.69 -5.17
N PHE A 88 4.34 -5.54 -6.28
CA PHE A 88 3.87 -5.91 -7.62
C PHE A 88 3.69 -7.42 -7.75
N TYR A 89 4.73 -8.20 -7.43
CA TYR A 89 4.73 -9.66 -7.60
C TYR A 89 3.57 -10.38 -6.89
N SER A 90 3.14 -9.87 -5.74
CA SER A 90 1.97 -10.45 -5.03
C SER A 90 0.65 -9.92 -5.58
N LYS A 91 0.54 -8.61 -5.74
CA LYS A 91 -0.72 -7.94 -6.03
C LYS A 91 -1.17 -8.18 -7.47
N ASP A 92 -0.23 -8.15 -8.40
CA ASP A 92 -0.48 -8.41 -9.82
C ASP A 92 -0.97 -9.84 -10.03
N ALA A 93 -0.26 -10.83 -9.46
CA ALA A 93 -0.67 -12.24 -9.51
C ALA A 93 -2.07 -12.50 -8.91
N ILE A 94 -2.41 -11.85 -7.79
CA ILE A 94 -3.75 -11.97 -7.18
C ILE A 94 -4.83 -11.41 -8.11
N ILE A 95 -4.54 -10.29 -8.78
CA ILE A 95 -5.48 -9.64 -9.70
C ILE A 95 -5.63 -10.48 -10.98
N GLU A 96 -4.54 -10.94 -11.57
CA GLU A 96 -4.52 -11.78 -12.77
C GLU A 96 -5.34 -13.05 -12.58
N ILE A 97 -5.09 -13.78 -11.48
CA ILE A 97 -5.84 -14.99 -11.17
C ILE A 97 -7.32 -14.65 -10.93
N GLY A 98 -7.61 -13.56 -10.22
CA GLY A 98 -8.96 -13.06 -10.02
C GLY A 98 -9.71 -12.76 -11.32
N TYR A 99 -9.03 -12.23 -12.34
CA TYR A 99 -9.61 -12.00 -13.67
C TYR A 99 -9.76 -13.29 -14.50
N SER A 100 -8.86 -14.25 -14.36
CA SER A 100 -8.95 -15.54 -15.07
C SER A 100 -10.05 -16.46 -14.53
N SER A 101 -10.45 -16.26 -13.27
CA SER A 101 -11.44 -17.09 -12.59
C SER A 101 -12.89 -16.69 -12.92
N SER A 102 -13.78 -17.68 -12.96
CA SER A 102 -15.20 -17.52 -13.31
C SER A 102 -16.05 -16.96 -12.16
N TYR A 103 -15.64 -15.84 -11.55
CA TYR A 103 -16.44 -15.13 -10.55
C TYR A 103 -17.42 -14.13 -11.18
N SER A 104 -18.30 -13.56 -10.35
CA SER A 104 -19.29 -12.59 -10.79
C SER A 104 -18.66 -11.29 -11.31
N LEU A 105 -19.33 -10.61 -12.24
CA LEU A 105 -18.94 -9.29 -12.74
C LEU A 105 -18.75 -8.25 -11.62
N ILE A 106 -19.58 -8.34 -10.57
CA ILE A 106 -19.49 -7.45 -9.40
C ILE A 106 -18.15 -7.64 -8.68
N PHE A 107 -17.68 -8.88 -8.53
CA PHE A 107 -16.39 -9.17 -7.91
C PHE A 107 -15.23 -8.55 -8.71
N LEU A 108 -15.24 -8.72 -10.03
CA LEU A 108 -14.23 -8.14 -10.92
C LEU A 108 -14.20 -6.60 -10.84
N TYR A 109 -15.37 -5.97 -10.82
CA TYR A 109 -15.49 -4.52 -10.64
C TYR A 109 -14.91 -4.04 -9.30
N LEU A 110 -15.20 -4.76 -8.20
CA LEU A 110 -14.69 -4.41 -6.88
C LEU A 110 -13.16 -4.52 -6.79
N ILE A 111 -12.55 -5.51 -7.44
CA ILE A 111 -11.09 -5.63 -7.54
C ILE A 111 -10.49 -4.43 -8.29
N ALA A 112 -11.03 -4.11 -9.47
CA ALA A 112 -10.58 -2.97 -10.28
C ALA A 112 -10.66 -1.65 -9.49
N PHE A 113 -11.81 -1.40 -8.86
CA PHE A 113 -12.06 -0.20 -8.07
C PHE A 113 -11.07 -0.07 -6.90
N ARG A 114 -10.75 -1.19 -6.25
CA ARG A 114 -9.80 -1.24 -5.14
C ARG A 114 -8.36 -0.94 -5.55
N VAL A 115 -7.96 -1.31 -6.77
CA VAL A 115 -6.66 -0.92 -7.35
C VAL A 115 -6.64 0.57 -7.66
N GLY A 116 -7.70 1.12 -8.25
CA GLY A 116 -7.83 2.57 -8.51
C GLY A 116 -7.70 3.40 -7.23
N LEU A 117 -8.43 3.04 -6.17
CA LEU A 117 -8.32 3.69 -4.85
C LEU A 117 -6.94 3.53 -4.21
N SER A 118 -6.19 2.49 -4.58
CA SER A 118 -4.78 2.33 -4.17
C SER A 118 -3.92 3.45 -4.69
N GLY A 119 -4.02 3.69 -6.00
CA GLY A 119 -3.22 4.67 -6.71
C GLY A 119 -3.53 6.07 -6.22
N SER A 120 -4.81 6.42 -6.14
CA SER A 120 -5.23 7.77 -5.71
C SER A 120 -4.73 8.13 -4.31
N TYR A 121 -4.80 7.20 -3.35
CA TYR A 121 -4.27 7.42 -2.01
C TYR A 121 -2.74 7.54 -1.99
N SER A 122 -2.03 6.73 -2.77
CA SER A 122 -0.56 6.84 -2.88
C SER A 122 -0.13 8.19 -3.46
N MET A 123 -0.85 8.70 -4.47
CA MET A 123 -0.58 10.02 -5.05
C MET A 123 -0.85 11.15 -4.05
N ARG A 124 -1.90 11.06 -3.23
CA ARG A 124 -2.17 12.02 -2.15
C ARG A 124 -1.06 12.10 -1.11
N LEU A 125 -0.36 11.00 -0.84
CA LEU A 125 0.76 10.98 0.11
C LEU A 125 2.07 11.53 -0.46
N TYR A 126 2.16 11.60 -1.79
CA TYR A 126 3.32 12.13 -2.50
C TYR A 126 3.29 13.67 -2.56
N TYR A 127 2.10 14.25 -2.73
CA TYR A 127 1.85 15.69 -2.67
C TYR A 127 1.97 16.22 -1.24
#